data_AF-A0A024VUX6-F1
#
_entry.id   AF-A0A024VUX6-F1
#
_cell.length_a   1.000
_cell.length_b   1.000
_cell.length_c   1.000
_cell.angle_alpha   90.00
_cell.angle_beta   90.00
_cell.angle_gamma   90.00
#
_symmetry.space_group_name_H-M   'P 1'
#
loop_
_entity.id
_entity.type
_entity.pdbx_description
1 polymer ?
#
loop_
_entity_poly.entity_id
_entity_poly.type
_entity_poly.pdbx_seq_one_letter_code
_entity_poly.pdbx_strand_id
1 'polypeptide(L)'
;MKKKNIYLVDVEFHEIWYGCTNYIGKKLLDIELKYTNEFNSLLNQEHTFHNIKNYKFFCIVTFEEMKEKLYNIYKTKFQHI
;
A
#
# COMPACT_ATOMS: atom_id res chain seq x y z
N MET A 1 40.24 8.91 -9.74
CA MET A 1 39.14 9.10 -8.76
C MET A 1 37.76 8.89 -9.40
N LYS A 2 37.43 7.69 -9.91
CA LYS A 2 36.08 7.40 -10.49
C LYS A 2 35.27 6.35 -9.72
N LYS A 3 35.88 5.62 -8.77
CA LYS A 3 35.20 4.56 -8.00
C LYS A 3 34.38 5.05 -6.80
N LYS A 4 34.62 6.26 -6.28
CA LYS A 4 33.93 6.77 -5.08
C LYS A 4 32.45 7.14 -5.30
N ASN A 5 32.05 7.48 -6.53
CA ASN A 5 30.67 7.91 -6.81
C ASN A 5 29.68 6.76 -7.04
N ILE A 6 30.12 5.59 -7.53
CA ILE A 6 29.21 4.49 -7.85
C ILE A 6 28.61 3.90 -6.56
N TYR A 7 29.43 3.72 -5.52
CA TYR A 7 28.96 3.19 -4.25
C TYR A 7 28.00 4.13 -3.51
N LEU A 8 28.16 5.45 -3.64
CA LEU A 8 27.26 6.43 -3.02
C LEU A 8 25.87 6.40 -3.67
N VAL A 9 25.82 6.34 -5.01
CA VAL A 9 24.55 6.22 -5.76
C VAL A 9 23.85 4.90 -5.44
N ASP A 10 24.59 3.80 -5.30
CA ASP A 10 24.03 2.48 -4.98
C ASP A 10 23.44 2.44 -3.56
N VAL A 11 24.10 3.06 -2.59
CA VAL A 11 23.61 3.17 -1.20
C VAL A 11 22.37 4.06 -1.11
N GLU A 12 22.37 5.23 -1.76
CA GLU A 12 21.20 6.12 -1.79
C GLU A 12 20.00 5.46 -2.49
N PHE A 13 20.23 4.76 -3.59
CA PHE A 13 19.18 4.01 -4.28
C PHE A 13 18.61 2.91 -3.39
N HIS A 14 19.46 2.19 -2.65
CA HIS A 14 19.01 1.13 -1.76
C HIS A 14 18.19 1.65 -0.57
N GLU A 15 18.57 2.79 0.00
CA GLU A 15 17.82 3.49 1.05
C GLU A 15 16.46 3.99 0.55
N ILE A 16 16.41 4.57 -0.64
CA ILE A 16 15.15 5.01 -1.27
C ILE A 16 14.23 3.79 -1.49
N TRP A 17 14.75 2.71 -2.07
CA TRP A 17 13.97 1.51 -2.35
C TRP A 17 13.44 0.85 -1.07
N TYR A 18 14.27 0.76 -0.03
CA TYR A 18 13.88 0.25 1.28
C TYR A 18 12.81 1.12 1.94
N GLY A 19 12.98 2.45 1.91
CA GLY A 19 11.99 3.40 2.42
C GLY A 19 10.64 3.30 1.71
N CYS A 20 10.64 3.15 0.38
CA CYS A 20 9.44 2.97 -0.41
C CYS A 20 8.72 1.66 -0.07
N THR A 21 9.46 0.55 0.02
CA THR A 21 8.91 -0.78 0.35
C THR A 21 8.30 -0.79 1.75
N ASN A 22 9.00 -0.23 2.73
CA ASN A 22 8.49 -0.09 4.10
C ASN A 22 7.22 0.77 4.17
N TYR A 23 7.17 1.87 3.41
CA TYR A 23 5.98 2.71 3.36
C TYR A 23 4.78 1.97 2.74
N ILE A 24 4.99 1.23 1.64
CA ILE A 24 3.95 0.39 1.03
C ILE A 24 3.45 -0.63 2.05
N GLY A 25 4.37 -1.38 2.68
CA GLY A 25 4.02 -2.41 3.65
C GLY A 25 3.20 -1.87 4.81
N LYS A 26 3.60 -0.72 5.40
CA LYS A 26 2.83 -0.06 6.46
C LYS A 26 1.43 0.35 6.00
N LYS A 27 1.32 0.96 4.81
CA LYS A 27 0.02 1.36 4.27
C LYS A 27 -0.90 0.17 4.04
N LEU A 28 -0.39 -0.92 3.45
CA LEU A 28 -1.15 -2.14 3.24
C LEU A 28 -1.65 -2.74 4.56
N LEU A 29 -0.79 -2.79 5.58
CA LEU A 29 -1.15 -3.29 6.90
C LEU A 29 -2.24 -2.44 7.58
N ASP A 30 -2.11 -1.11 7.56
CA ASP A 30 -3.11 -0.20 8.16
C ASP A 30 -4.50 -0.43 7.56
N ILE A 31 -4.57 -0.67 6.25
CA ILE A 31 -5.82 -0.92 5.52
C ILE A 31 -6.40 -2.28 5.87
N GLU A 32 -5.56 -3.31 5.87
CA GLU A 32 -5.97 -4.67 6.22
C GLU A 32 -6.56 -4.71 7.64
N LEU A 33 -5.92 -4.04 8.59
CA LEU A 33 -6.41 -3.91 9.96
C LEU A 33 -7.75 -3.16 10.00
N LYS A 34 -7.87 -2.03 9.29
CA LYS A 34 -9.11 -1.26 9.22
C LYS A 34 -10.27 -2.11 8.70
N TYR A 35 -10.11 -2.74 7.54
CA TYR A 35 -11.20 -3.49 6.90
C TYR A 35 -11.51 -4.81 7.59
N THR A 36 -10.52 -5.47 8.19
CA THR A 36 -10.75 -6.61 9.08
C THR A 36 -11.61 -6.22 10.28
N ASN A 37 -11.30 -5.08 10.92
CA ASN A 37 -12.05 -4.61 12.08
C ASN A 37 -13.48 -4.21 11.73
N GLU A 38 -13.67 -3.49 10.63
CA GLU A 38 -14.99 -3.14 10.12
C GLU A 38 -15.81 -4.39 9.73
N PHE A 39 -15.20 -5.40 9.11
CA PHE A 39 -15.85 -6.67 8.82
C PHE A 39 -16.27 -7.41 10.10
N ASN A 40 -15.40 -7.46 11.10
CA ASN A 40 -15.73 -8.04 12.41
C ASN A 40 -16.87 -7.28 13.09
N SER A 41 -16.90 -5.94 12.96
CA SER A 41 -18.02 -5.14 13.46
C SER A 41 -19.33 -5.47 12.76
N LEU A 42 -19.31 -5.73 11.45
CA LEU A 42 -20.49 -6.16 10.72
C LEU A 42 -21.02 -7.50 11.24
N LEU A 43 -20.13 -8.48 11.48
CA LEU A 43 -20.50 -9.79 12.03
C LEU A 43 -21.16 -9.72 13.41
N ASN A 44 -20.92 -8.64 14.18
CA ASN A 44 -21.50 -8.45 15.51
C ASN A 44 -22.86 -7.74 15.52
N GLN A 45 -23.43 -7.44 14.34
CA GLN A 45 -24.73 -6.77 14.19
C GLN A 45 -25.76 -7.71 13.56
N GLU A 46 -27.03 -7.33 13.46
CA GLU A 46 -27.97 -8.03 12.57
C GLU A 46 -27.70 -7.57 11.13
N HIS A 47 -27.28 -8.48 10.25
CA HIS A 47 -26.85 -8.16 8.90
C HIS A 47 -27.44 -9.13 7.88
N THR A 48 -27.73 -8.61 6.68
CA THR A 48 -28.17 -9.45 5.57
C THR A 48 -26.95 -9.98 4.80
N PHE A 49 -27.13 -11.10 4.10
CA PHE A 49 -26.15 -11.59 3.14
C PHE A 49 -25.74 -10.51 2.12
N HIS A 50 -26.66 -9.62 1.75
CA HIS A 50 -26.40 -8.50 0.86
C HIS A 50 -25.40 -7.49 1.46
N ASN A 51 -25.49 -7.19 2.76
CA ASN A 51 -24.54 -6.29 3.44
C ASN A 51 -23.12 -6.86 3.40
N ILE A 52 -22.95 -8.15 3.74
CA ILE A 52 -21.66 -8.84 3.69
C ILE A 52 -21.09 -8.83 2.26
N LYS A 53 -21.91 -9.15 1.26
CA LYS A 53 -21.52 -9.16 -0.14
C LYS A 53 -21.03 -7.79 -0.58
N ASN A 54 -21.80 -6.73 -0.33
CA ASN A 54 -21.46 -5.37 -0.72
C ASN A 54 -20.18 -4.90 -0.04
N TYR A 55 -20.00 -5.24 1.24
CA TYR A 55 -18.79 -4.89 1.97
C TYR A 55 -17.53 -5.55 1.38
N LYS A 56 -17.61 -6.82 0.98
CA LYS A 56 -16.51 -7.49 0.26
C LYS A 56 -16.16 -6.77 -1.06
N PHE A 57 -17.17 -6.41 -1.85
CA PHE A 57 -16.95 -5.66 -3.09
C PHE A 57 -16.29 -4.30 -2.83
N PHE A 58 -16.74 -3.58 -1.81
CA PHE A 58 -16.15 -2.32 -1.39
C PHE A 58 -14.67 -2.46 -1.01
N CYS A 59 -14.31 -3.50 -0.25
CA CYS A 59 -12.92 -3.78 0.12
C CYS A 59 -12.03 -4.04 -1.12
N ILE A 60 -12.52 -4.84 -2.07
CA ILE A 60 -11.79 -5.15 -3.31
C ILE A 60 -11.56 -3.87 -4.12
N VAL A 61 -12.61 -3.08 -4.36
CA VAL A 61 -12.50 -1.83 -5.12
C VAL A 61 -11.51 -0.87 -4.45
N THR A 62 -11.61 -0.70 -3.14
CA THR A 62 -10.69 0.20 -2.43
C THR A 62 -9.24 -0.29 -2.55
N PHE A 63 -9.00 -1.60 -2.46
CA PHE A 63 -7.66 -2.15 -2.61
C PHE A 63 -7.07 -1.87 -4.01
N GLU A 64 -7.87 -2.01 -5.07
CA GLU A 64 -7.47 -1.66 -6.44
C GLU A 64 -7.10 -0.19 -6.58
N GLU A 65 -7.96 0.72 -6.11
CA GLU A 65 -7.69 2.16 -6.15
C GLU A 65 -6.41 2.55 -5.40
N MET A 66 -6.12 1.86 -4.30
CA MET A 66 -4.93 2.14 -3.50
C MET A 66 -3.65 1.64 -4.16
N LYS A 67 -3.68 0.48 -4.82
CA LYS A 67 -2.56 0.02 -5.65
C LYS A 67 -2.24 1.04 -6.75
N GLU A 68 -3.27 1.55 -7.44
CA GLU A 68 -3.09 2.55 -8.49
C GLU A 68 -2.51 3.86 -7.94
N LYS A 69 -3.01 4.35 -6.80
CA LYS A 69 -2.46 5.53 -6.12
C LYS A 69 -0.99 5.35 -5.73
N LEU A 70 -0.64 4.21 -5.14
CA LEU A 70 0.75 3.90 -4.77
C LEU A 70 1.64 3.83 -6.00
N TYR A 71 1.21 3.13 -7.05
CA TYR A 71 1.93 3.07 -8.32
C TYR A 71 2.21 4.47 -8.88
N ASN A 72 1.20 5.36 -8.91
CA ASN A 72 1.36 6.72 -9.40
C ASN A 72 2.34 7.54 -8.56
N ILE A 73 2.27 7.45 -7.22
CA ILE A 73 3.22 8.13 -6.31
C ILE A 73 4.66 7.72 -6.62
N TYR A 74 4.90 6.41 -6.78
CA TYR A 74 6.25 5.92 -7.02
C TYR A 74 6.71 6.17 -8.45
N LYS A 75 5.83 6.04 -9.44
CA LYS A 75 6.11 6.43 -10.82
C LYS A 75 6.63 7.86 -10.89
N THR A 76 5.99 8.81 -10.21
CA THR A 76 6.47 10.22 -10.17
C THR A 76 7.81 10.35 -9.43
N LYS A 77 8.00 9.66 -8.30
CA LYS A 77 9.26 9.73 -7.53
C LYS A 77 10.47 9.16 -8.30
N PHE A 78 10.27 8.07 -9.05
CA PHE A 78 11.33 7.41 -9.80
C PHE A 78 11.49 7.93 -11.24
N GLN A 79 10.58 8.76 -11.75
CA GLN A 79 10.72 9.42 -13.05
C GLN A 79 11.87 10.44 -13.12
N HIS A 80 12.36 10.89 -11.96
CA HIS A 80 13.39 11.93 -11.84
C HIS A 80 14.71 11.42 -11.26
N ILE A 81 14.86 10.10 -11.14
CA ILE A 81 16.12 9.39 -10.78
C ILE A 81 16.70 8.81 -12.07
#